data_AF-A0A5S4VNC4-F1
#
_entry.id   AF-A0A5S4VNC4-F1
#
_cell.length_a   1.000
_cell.length_b   1.000
_cell.length_c   1.000
_cell.angle_alpha   90.00
_cell.angle_beta   90.00
_cell.angle_gamma   90.00
#
_symmetry.space_group_name_H-M   'P 1'
#
loop_
_entity.id
_entity.type
_entity.pdbx_description
1 polymer ?
#
loop_
_entity_poly.entity_id
_entity_poly.type
_entity_poly.pdbx_seq_one_letter_code
_entity_poly.pdbx_strand_id
1 'polypeptide(L)'
;MNFPVYEGVHEAIIAEEDWELAQEKRSKNNYRREKIHDPEHAHILSRILKCLCCEKGMYGNIAKAGRKDNKTRYYYYCKNTVNAQMKLKPLWFGLFLILIET
;
A
#
# COMPACT_ATOMS: atom_id res chain seq x y z
N MET A 1 -8.37 31.92 -4.80
CA MET A 1 -9.75 32.09 -5.31
C MET A 1 -10.64 32.21 -4.09
N ASN A 2 -11.44 33.27 -3.98
CA ASN A 2 -12.39 33.46 -2.88
C ASN A 2 -13.79 33.17 -3.44
N PHE A 3 -14.44 32.12 -2.94
CA PHE A 3 -15.79 31.75 -3.33
C PHE A 3 -16.71 32.02 -2.13
N PRO A 4 -17.93 32.56 -2.35
CA PRO A 4 -18.87 32.76 -1.26
C PRO A 4 -19.32 31.41 -0.69
N VAL A 5 -19.29 31.30 0.63
CA VAL A 5 -19.77 30.13 1.40
C VAL A 5 -21.13 30.50 2.02
N TYR A 6 -22.09 29.59 1.93
CA TYR A 6 -23.46 29.78 2.44
C TYR A 6 -23.84 28.62 3.36
N GLU A 7 -24.69 28.90 4.34
CA GLU A 7 -25.24 27.87 5.24
C GLU A 7 -26.25 26.99 4.50
N GLY A 8 -26.11 25.68 4.68
CA GLY A 8 -27.06 24.70 4.17
C GLY A 8 -28.31 24.58 5.05
N VAL A 9 -29.39 24.04 4.50
CA VAL A 9 -30.66 23.82 5.23
C VAL A 9 -30.55 22.66 6.25
N HIS A 10 -29.49 21.86 6.17
CA HIS A 10 -29.31 20.68 7.02
C HIS A 10 -28.69 21.02 8.37
N GLU A 11 -29.08 20.28 9.40
CA GLU A 11 -28.38 20.30 10.68
C GLU A 11 -26.94 19.80 10.50
N ALA A 12 -25.99 20.44 11.16
CA ALA A 12 -24.59 20.05 11.10
C ALA A 12 -24.38 18.71 11.86
N ILE A 13 -23.66 17.77 11.26
CA ILE A 13 -23.32 16.48 11.89
C ILE A 13 -22.25 16.67 12.98
N ILE A 14 -21.42 17.69 12.85
CA ILE A 14 -20.26 17.98 13.69
C ILE A 14 -20.32 19.46 14.05
N ALA A 15 -19.90 19.82 15.27
CA ALA A 15 -19.78 21.21 15.67
C ALA A 15 -18.74 21.95 14.81
N GLU A 16 -18.97 23.23 14.53
CA GLU A 16 -18.07 24.04 13.70
C GLU A 16 -16.64 24.07 14.28
N GLU A 17 -16.52 24.17 15.61
CA GLU A 17 -15.24 24.18 16.32
C GLU A 17 -14.40 22.91 16.05
N ASP A 18 -15.03 21.73 16.07
CA ASP A 18 -14.36 20.45 15.80
C ASP A 18 -13.98 20.32 14.31
N TRP A 19 -14.81 20.87 13.42
CA TRP A 19 -14.54 20.91 12.00
C TRP A 19 -13.31 21.78 11.68
N GLU A 20 -13.25 22.98 12.23
CA GLU A 20 -12.11 23.90 12.09
C GLU A 20 -10.84 23.29 12.66
N LEU A 21 -10.90 22.69 13.85
CA LEU A 21 -9.77 22.00 14.47
C LEU A 21 -9.24 20.86 13.58
N ALA A 22 -10.14 20.08 12.97
CA ALA A 22 -9.76 19.02 12.06
C ALA A 22 -9.11 19.55 10.77
N GLN A 23 -9.61 20.66 10.22
CA GLN A 23 -9.01 21.34 9.06
C GLN A 23 -7.63 21.89 9.39
N GLU A 24 -7.46 22.54 10.54
CA GLU A 24 -6.16 23.04 11.01
C GLU A 24 -5.16 21.90 11.20
N LYS A 25 -5.59 20.77 11.77
CA LYS A 25 -4.76 19.59 11.91
C LYS A 25 -4.36 19.00 10.55
N ARG A 26 -5.29 18.95 9.58
CA ARG A 26 -4.99 18.50 8.21
C ARG A 26 -4.03 19.45 7.51
N SER A 27 -4.20 20.76 7.64
CA SER A 27 -3.32 21.74 7.00
C SER A 27 -1.89 21.64 7.55
N LYS A 28 -1.73 21.46 8.86
CA LYS A 28 -0.42 21.22 9.51
C LYS A 28 0.22 19.90 9.08
N ASN A 29 -0.57 18.83 8.97
CA ASN A 29 -0.05 17.49 8.67
C ASN A 29 0.04 17.17 7.16
N ASN A 30 -0.51 18.01 6.30
CA ASN A 30 -0.46 17.87 4.85
C ASN A 30 0.92 18.27 4.31
N TYR A 31 1.95 17.55 4.72
CA TYR A 31 3.24 17.61 4.06
C TYR A 31 3.33 16.49 3.03
N ARG A 32 3.60 16.85 1.79
CA ARG A 32 3.90 15.88 0.74
C ARG A 32 5.32 15.38 0.98
N ARG A 33 5.48 14.09 1.32
CA ARG A 33 6.80 13.47 1.37
C ARG A 33 7.25 13.15 -0.05
N GLU A 34 8.22 13.90 -0.54
CA GLU A 34 8.79 13.67 -1.87
C GLU A 34 9.65 12.41 -1.89
N LYS A 35 9.58 11.70 -3.01
CA LYS A 35 10.38 10.50 -3.23
C LYS A 35 11.81 10.93 -3.57
N ILE A 36 12.74 10.76 -2.64
CA ILE A 36 14.16 11.11 -2.82
C ILE A 36 14.84 10.18 -3.84
N HIS A 37 14.43 8.91 -3.91
CA HIS A 37 15.08 7.91 -4.75
C HIS A 37 14.20 7.56 -5.93
N ASP A 38 14.73 7.75 -7.14
CA ASP A 38 14.11 7.32 -8.39
C ASP A 38 12.69 7.90 -8.55
N PRO A 39 12.55 9.23 -8.66
CA PRO A 39 11.26 9.92 -8.67
C PRO A 39 10.36 9.51 -9.86
N GLU A 40 10.95 9.00 -10.94
CA GLU A 40 10.25 8.61 -12.17
C GLU A 40 9.49 7.29 -12.01
N HIS A 41 10.00 6.35 -11.21
CA HIS A 41 9.32 5.08 -10.99
C HIS A 41 8.19 5.20 -9.95
N ALA A 42 7.00 4.72 -10.30
CA ALA A 42 5.87 4.61 -9.39
C ALA A 42 5.38 3.15 -9.25
N HIS A 43 5.19 2.69 -8.02
CA HIS A 43 4.55 1.41 -7.74
C HIS A 43 3.02 1.53 -7.90
N ILE A 44 2.55 1.52 -9.15
CA ILE A 44 1.15 1.78 -9.53
C ILE A 44 0.12 0.81 -8.92
N LEU A 45 0.53 -0.40 -8.55
CA LEU A 45 -0.36 -1.44 -8.00
C LEU A 45 -0.44 -1.40 -6.47
N SER A 46 0.21 -0.42 -5.84
CA SER A 46 0.09 -0.20 -4.40
C SER A 46 -1.37 0.04 -4.04
N ARG A 47 -1.88 -0.63 -3.00
CA ARG A 47 -3.29 -0.64 -2.55
C ARG A 47 -4.29 -1.40 -3.44
N ILE A 48 -3.88 -1.91 -4.61
CA ILE A 48 -4.73 -2.78 -5.45
C ILE A 48 -4.40 -4.25 -5.14
N LEU A 49 -3.11 -4.59 -5.13
CA LEU A 49 -2.67 -5.97 -4.88
C LEU A 49 -2.91 -6.38 -3.43
N LYS A 50 -3.48 -7.58 -3.27
CA LYS A 50 -3.65 -8.27 -1.98
C LYS A 50 -2.86 -9.56 -1.99
N CYS A 51 -2.30 -9.90 -0.84
CA CYS A 51 -1.65 -11.19 -0.65
C CYS A 51 -2.70 -12.29 -0.51
N LEU A 52 -2.61 -13.36 -1.30
CA LEU A 52 -3.55 -14.49 -1.20
C LEU A 52 -3.40 -15.29 0.10
N CYS A 53 -2.27 -15.19 0.79
CA CYS A 53 -2.02 -15.93 2.02
C CYS A 53 -2.62 -15.26 3.27
N CYS A 54 -2.78 -13.94 3.28
CA CYS A 54 -3.22 -13.20 4.47
C CYS A 54 -4.16 -12.03 4.17
N GLU A 55 -4.56 -11.85 2.91
CA GLU A 55 -5.50 -10.83 2.40
C GLU A 55 -5.09 -9.36 2.64
N LYS A 56 -3.95 -9.14 3.29
CA LYS A 56 -3.37 -7.81 3.50
C LYS A 56 -2.80 -7.28 2.19
N GLY A 57 -2.82 -5.96 2.05
CA GLY A 57 -2.25 -5.27 0.89
C GLY A 57 -0.75 -5.56 0.70
N MET A 58 -0.31 -5.57 -0.55
CA MET A 58 1.10 -5.66 -0.93
C MET A 58 1.73 -4.27 -1.09
N TYR A 59 3.03 -4.18 -0.83
CA TYR A 59 3.81 -2.94 -0.81
C TYR A 59 4.90 -3.01 -1.88
N GLY A 60 5.10 -1.91 -2.61
CA GLY A 60 6.22 -1.79 -3.54
C GLY A 60 7.55 -1.63 -2.80
N ASN A 61 8.59 -2.31 -3.28
CA ASN A 61 9.95 -2.22 -2.76
C ASN A 61 10.97 -2.14 -3.90
N ILE A 62 12.13 -1.59 -3.57
CA ILE A 62 13.25 -1.39 -4.48
C ILE A 62 14.48 -2.05 -3.86
N ALA A 63 15.03 -3.06 -4.54
CA ALA A 63 16.33 -3.61 -4.20
C ALA A 63 17.38 -3.10 -5.19
N LYS A 64 18.38 -2.39 -4.66
CA LYS A 64 19.56 -1.98 -5.42
C LYS A 64 20.65 -3.01 -5.18
N ALA A 65 21.07 -3.73 -6.23
CA ALA A 65 22.08 -4.78 -6.09
C ALA A 65 23.47 -4.16 -5.85
N GLY A 66 24.17 -4.63 -4.82
CA GLY A 66 25.59 -4.36 -4.63
C GLY A 66 26.43 -5.42 -5.34
N ARG A 67 27.38 -4.98 -6.17
CA ARG A 67 28.60 -5.70 -6.61
C ARG A 67 28.54 -6.61 -7.84
N LYS A 68 27.47 -7.36 -8.16
CA LYS A 68 27.51 -8.33 -9.31
C LYS A 68 26.71 -7.91 -10.56
N ASP A 69 25.41 -7.66 -10.42
CA ASP A 69 24.54 -7.41 -11.58
C ASP A 69 24.21 -5.93 -11.80
N ASN A 70 24.52 -5.07 -10.81
CA ASN A 70 24.25 -3.62 -10.77
C ASN A 70 22.85 -3.18 -11.27
N LYS A 71 21.86 -4.07 -11.21
CA LYS A 71 20.48 -3.84 -11.64
C LYS A 71 19.62 -3.45 -10.44
N THR A 72 18.79 -2.44 -10.64
CA THR A 72 17.70 -2.09 -9.71
C THR A 72 16.51 -3.00 -9.98
N ARG A 73 15.99 -3.65 -8.93
CA ARG A 73 14.82 -4.52 -9.01
C ARG A 73 13.65 -3.87 -8.29
N TYR A 74 12.51 -3.82 -8.96
CA TYR A 74 11.23 -3.34 -8.42
C TYR A 74 10.30 -4.53 -8.22
N TYR A 75 9.75 -4.68 -7.03
CA TYR A 75 8.88 -5.82 -6.71
C TYR A 75 7.83 -5.45 -5.67
N TYR A 76 6.74 -6.20 -5.65
CA TYR A 76 5.72 -6.10 -4.61
C TYR A 76 5.93 -7.21 -3.59
N TYR A 77 5.86 -6.88 -2.30
CA TYR A 77 5.96 -7.86 -1.21
C TYR A 77 4.79 -7.73 -0.23
N CYS A 78 4.47 -8.81 0.47
CA CYS A 78 3.42 -8.82 1.47
C CYS A 78 3.84 -8.02 2.72
N LYS A 79 2.95 -7.21 3.29
CA LYS A 79 3.28 -6.45 4.52
C LYS A 79 3.60 -7.32 5.73
N ASN A 80 3.01 -8.51 5.77
CA ASN A 80 3.05 -9.39 6.94
C ASN A 80 4.19 -10.41 6.84
N THR A 81 5.29 -10.06 6.18
CA THR A 81 6.41 -10.97 5.89
C THR A 81 7.08 -11.54 7.14
N VAL A 82 7.00 -10.87 8.29
CA VAL A 82 7.47 -11.41 9.59
C VAL A 82 6.60 -12.55 10.14
N ASN A 83 5.38 -12.74 9.63
CA ASN A 83 4.53 -13.90 9.92
C ASN A 83 4.46 -14.88 8.73
N ALA A 84 5.25 -14.66 7.68
CA ALA A 84 5.41 -15.59 6.57
C ALA A 84 6.37 -16.74 6.94
N GLN A 85 6.35 -17.19 8.19
CA GLN A 85 6.71 -18.56 8.49
C GLN A 85 5.67 -19.43 7.79
N MET A 86 6.02 -19.92 6.60
CA MET A 86 5.57 -21.19 6.06
C MET A 86 4.10 -21.56 6.37
N LYS A 87 3.16 -20.83 5.78
CA LYS A 87 1.86 -21.45 5.41
C LYS A 87 1.86 -21.82 3.94
N LEU A 88 2.99 -22.31 3.44
CA LEU A 88 2.91 -23.33 2.39
C LEU A 88 2.29 -24.54 3.07
N LYS A 89 1.00 -24.81 2.86
CA LYS A 89 0.45 -26.13 3.13
C LYS A 89 1.21 -27.08 2.19
N PRO A 90 2.18 -27.88 2.66
CA PRO A 90 3.08 -28.63 1.79
C PRO A 90 2.44 -29.89 1.20
N LEU A 91 1.13 -30.07 1.35
CA LEU A 91 0.42 -31.32 1.03
C LEU A 91 -0.27 -31.33 -0.35
N TRP A 92 -0.34 -30.22 -1.07
CA TRP A 92 -1.07 -30.15 -2.35
C TRP A 92 -0.19 -30.13 -3.61
N PHE A 93 1.12 -29.93 -3.48
CA PHE A 93 2.04 -30.01 -4.63
C PHE A 93 2.52 -31.45 -4.92
N GLY A 94 2.41 -32.38 -3.97
CA GLY A 94 2.84 -33.78 -4.15
C GLY A 94 1.82 -34.66 -4.88
N LEU A 95 0.52 -34.36 -4.82
CA LEU A 95 -0.51 -35.23 -5.41
C LEU A 95 -0.79 -34.94 -6.89
N PHE A 96 -0.44 -33.74 -7.38
CA PHE A 96 -0.72 -33.33 -8.76
C PHE A 96 0.31 -33.88 -9.78
N LEU A 97 1.50 -34.31 -9.33
CA LEU A 97 2.54 -34.89 -10.18
C LEU A 97 2.38 -36.39 -10.42
N ILE A 98 1.66 -37.13 -9.57
CA ILE A 98 1.52 -38.59 -9.69
C ILE A 98 0.40 -39.00 -10.68
N LEU A 99 -0.49 -38.07 -11.04
CA LEU A 99 -1.66 -38.35 -11.90
C LEU A 99 -1.47 -37.96 -13.39
N ILE A 100 -0.28 -37.50 -13.78
CA ILE A 100 0.03 -37.14 -15.18
C ILE A 100 0.93 -38.18 -15.86
N GLU A 101 1.41 -39.20 -15.11
CA GLU A 101 2.28 -40.27 -15.65
C GLU A 101 1.59 -41.66 -15.71
N THR A 102 0.26 -41.73 -15.74
CA THR A 102 -0.49 -42.97 -16.06
C THR A 102 -1.37 -42.78 -17.29
#